data_AF-A0A928SLU8-F1
#
_entry.id   AF-A0A928SLU8-F1
#
_cell.length_a   1.000
_cell.length_b   1.000
_cell.length_c   1.000
_cell.angle_alpha   90.00
_cell.angle_beta   90.00
_cell.angle_gamma   90.00
#
_symmetry.space_group_name_H-M   'P 1'
#
loop_
_entity.id
_entity.type
_entity.pdbx_description
1 polymer ?
#
loop_
_entity_poly.entity_id
_entity_poly.type
_entity_poly.pdbx_seq_one_letter_code
_entity_poly.pdbx_strand_id
1 'polypeptide(L)'
;MEKNTKIQLLGQYIVTDPKICHGKPTFRGTRIMVFQVLEMVATGMAWETIIEQCHNSITKEAISEAVFLASKVFAEHAHEYTLEPIAT
;
A
#
# COMPACT_ATOMS: atom_id res chain seq x y z
N MET A 1 -26.73 -8.37 1.69
CA MET A 1 -25.42 -8.27 2.39
C MET A 1 -25.09 -6.79 2.51
N GLU A 2 -25.23 -6.20 3.69
CA GLU A 2 -24.81 -4.81 3.91
C GLU A 2 -23.29 -4.74 3.70
N LYS A 3 -22.86 -4.14 2.58
CA LYS A 3 -21.44 -3.84 2.39
C LYS A 3 -21.08 -2.82 3.46
N ASN A 4 -20.22 -3.23 4.39
CA ASN A 4 -19.66 -2.37 5.41
C ASN A 4 -19.14 -1.10 4.74
N THR A 5 -19.83 0.03 4.94
CA THR A 5 -19.66 1.28 4.20
C THR A 5 -18.72 2.24 4.92
N LYS A 6 -18.06 1.77 5.99
CA LYS A 6 -17.21 2.56 6.85
C LYS A 6 -15.79 2.63 6.29
N ILE A 7 -15.20 3.81 6.37
CA ILE A 7 -13.78 4.01 6.15
C ILE A 7 -13.02 3.31 7.29
N GLN A 8 -11.98 2.55 6.97
CA GLN A 8 -11.11 1.92 7.95
C GLN A 8 -9.70 2.51 7.85
N LEU A 9 -9.06 2.69 8.99
CA LEU A 9 -7.67 3.14 9.06
C LEU A 9 -6.79 1.90 9.12
N LEU A 10 -5.82 1.79 8.21
CA LEU A 10 -4.77 0.77 8.26
C LEU A 10 -3.51 1.31 8.94
N GLY A 11 -3.40 2.63 9.05
CA GLY A 11 -2.32 3.34 9.73
C GLY A 11 -2.63 4.84 9.86
N GLN A 12 -1.59 5.63 10.08
CA GLN A 12 -1.69 7.08 10.13
C GLN A 12 -2.03 7.65 8.74
N TYR A 13 -1.38 7.13 7.69
CA TYR A 13 -1.45 7.64 6.33
C TYR A 13 -2.29 6.77 5.39
N ILE A 14 -2.62 5.53 5.74
CA ILE A 14 -3.31 4.60 4.84
C ILE A 14 -4.72 4.28 5.34
N VAL A 15 -5.69 4.30 4.42
CA VAL A 15 -7.10 3.99 4.68
C VAL A 15 -7.68 3.07 3.61
N THR A 16 -8.75 2.36 3.94
CA THR A 16 -9.65 1.73 2.97
C THR A 16 -11.02 2.40 3.04
N ASP A 17 -11.58 2.75 1.88
CA ASP A 17 -12.94 3.25 1.76
C ASP A 17 -13.63 2.45 0.65
N PRO A 18 -14.68 1.67 0.93
CA PRO A 18 -15.44 0.92 -0.06
C PRO A 18 -15.93 1.74 -1.27
N LYS A 19 -16.08 3.07 -1.10
CA LYS A 19 -16.52 4.02 -2.13
C LYS A 19 -15.37 4.59 -2.96
N ILE A 20 -14.11 4.41 -2.53
CA ILE A 20 -12.91 4.90 -3.22
C ILE A 20 -12.10 3.71 -3.72
N CYS A 21 -11.70 3.73 -4.99
CA CYS A 21 -10.83 2.70 -5.58
C CYS A 21 -11.28 1.25 -5.28
N HIS A 22 -12.59 1.01 -5.21
CA HIS A 22 -13.20 -0.29 -4.89
C HIS A 22 -12.79 -0.88 -3.52
N GLY A 23 -12.50 -0.02 -2.53
CA GLY A 23 -12.07 -0.45 -1.20
C GLY A 23 -10.59 -0.82 -1.10
N LYS A 24 -9.81 -0.66 -2.17
CA LYS A 24 -8.37 -0.87 -2.13
C LYS A 24 -7.71 0.18 -1.21
N PRO A 25 -6.60 -0.17 -0.51
CA PRO A 25 -5.86 0.79 0.29
C PRO A 25 -5.39 1.99 -0.52
N THR A 26 -5.68 3.19 -0.01
CA THR A 26 -5.23 4.47 -0.56
C THR A 26 -4.55 5.30 0.52
N PHE A 27 -3.69 6.23 0.11
CA PHE A 27 -3.19 7.25 1.04
C PHE A 27 -4.34 8.20 1.42
N ARG A 28 -4.43 8.55 2.70
CA ARG A 28 -5.50 9.35 3.30
C ARG A 28 -5.69 10.65 2.53
N GLY A 29 -6.92 10.93 2.14
CA GLY A 29 -7.26 12.16 1.41
C GLY A 29 -6.86 12.13 -0.08
N THR A 30 -6.38 11.01 -0.60
CA THR A 30 -5.98 10.87 -2.00
C THR A 30 -6.74 9.73 -2.69
N ARG A 31 -6.61 9.64 -4.02
CA ARG A 31 -6.98 8.45 -4.81
C ARG A 31 -5.75 7.66 -5.27
N ILE A 32 -4.61 7.86 -4.63
CA ILE A 32 -3.36 7.16 -4.94
C ILE A 32 -3.41 5.83 -4.18
N MET A 33 -3.45 4.73 -4.92
CA MET A 33 -3.49 3.39 -4.33
C MET A 33 -2.11 3.01 -3.84
N VAL A 34 -2.04 2.38 -2.68
CA VAL A 34 -0.77 2.02 -2.02
C VAL A 34 0.09 1.14 -2.92
N PHE A 35 -0.52 0.19 -3.66
CA PHE A 35 0.23 -0.69 -4.55
C PHE A 35 0.99 0.06 -5.65
N GLN A 36 0.44 1.17 -6.18
CA GLN A 36 1.09 1.95 -7.24
C GLN A 36 2.39 2.58 -6.72
N VAL A 37 2.38 3.06 -5.47
CA VAL A 37 3.58 3.58 -4.81
C VAL A 37 4.58 2.47 -4.52
N LEU A 38 4.12 1.28 -4.10
CA LEU A 38 5.00 0.13 -3.90
C LEU A 38 5.62 -0.37 -5.21
N GLU A 39 4.90 -0.32 -6.33
CA GLU A 39 5.45 -0.61 -7.67
C GLU A 39 6.55 0.41 -8.04
N MET A 40 6.31 1.70 -7.81
CA MET A 40 7.34 2.72 -8.03
C MET A 40 8.58 2.48 -7.15
N VAL A 41 8.40 2.16 -5.86
CA VAL A 41 9.50 1.76 -4.97
C VAL A 41 10.25 0.54 -5.51
N ALA A 42 9.53 -0.47 -5.99
CA ALA A 42 10.13 -1.69 -6.54
C ALA A 42 10.98 -1.44 -7.79
N THR A 43 10.68 -0.40 -8.58
CA THR A 43 11.56 0.03 -9.69
C THR A 43 12.84 0.73 -9.26
N GLY A 44 13.03 0.96 -7.94
CA GLY A 44 14.17 1.70 -7.41
C GLY A 44 14.02 3.22 -7.52
N MET A 45 12.80 3.74 -7.75
CA MET A 45 12.55 5.17 -7.86
C MET A 45 12.86 5.88 -6.54
N ALA A 46 13.57 7.00 -6.61
CA ALA A 46 13.83 7.86 -5.46
C ALA A 46 12.51 8.38 -4.87
N TRP A 47 12.41 8.42 -3.55
CA TRP A 47 11.16 8.75 -2.87
C TRP A 47 10.70 10.17 -3.17
N GLU A 48 11.62 11.12 -3.35
CA GLU A 48 11.33 12.48 -3.78
C GLU A 48 10.63 12.49 -5.14
N THR A 49 11.12 11.70 -6.10
CA THR A 49 10.50 11.57 -7.43
C THR A 49 9.12 10.92 -7.35
N ILE A 50 8.93 9.92 -6.47
CA ILE A 50 7.60 9.32 -6.23
C ILE A 50 6.62 10.38 -5.73
N ILE A 51 7.05 11.20 -4.77
CA ILE A 51 6.23 12.29 -4.20
C ILE A 51 5.87 13.31 -5.28
N GLU A 52 6.82 13.71 -6.12
CA GLU A 52 6.60 14.61 -7.25
C GLU A 52 5.59 14.03 -8.26
N GLN A 53 5.74 12.75 -8.64
CA GLN A 53 4.79 12.07 -9.54
C GLN A 53 3.39 11.93 -8.92
N CYS A 54 3.33 11.84 -7.60
CA CYS A 54 2.09 11.88 -6.83
C CYS A 54 1.58 13.31 -6.59
N HIS A 55 2.04 14.30 -7.37
CA HIS A 55 1.67 15.71 -7.26
C HIS A 55 1.82 16.27 -5.84
N ASN A 56 2.88 15.85 -5.12
CA ASN A 56 3.13 16.22 -3.72
C ASN A 56 1.98 15.89 -2.76
N SER A 57 1.10 14.94 -3.12
CA SER A 57 -0.08 14.57 -2.34
C SER A 57 0.20 13.54 -1.24
N ILE A 58 1.42 13.00 -1.18
CA ILE A 58 1.87 12.05 -0.16
C ILE A 58 3.25 12.47 0.38
N THR A 59 3.60 12.01 1.57
CA THR A 59 4.88 12.33 2.22
C THR A 59 5.81 11.12 2.27
N LYS A 60 7.08 11.34 2.62
CA LYS A 60 8.04 10.25 2.83
C LYS A 60 7.58 9.30 3.92
N GLU A 61 6.96 9.80 4.99
CA GLU A 61 6.44 9.01 6.10
C GLU A 61 5.29 8.13 5.63
N ALA A 62 4.44 8.62 4.73
CA ALA A 62 3.38 7.82 4.12
C ALA A 62 3.96 6.66 3.28
N ILE A 63 4.99 6.92 2.47
CA ILE A 63 5.70 5.88 1.70
C ILE A 63 6.34 4.86 2.66
N SER A 64 6.98 5.33 3.73
CA SER A 64 7.57 4.47 4.76
C SER A 64 6.54 3.57 5.44
N GLU A 65 5.38 4.12 5.82
CA GLU A 65 4.27 3.33 6.39
C GLU A 65 3.77 2.27 5.41
N ALA A 66 3.65 2.60 4.13
CA ALA A 66 3.27 1.63 3.09
C ALA A 66 4.27 0.47 2.99
N VAL A 67 5.57 0.76 2.94
CA VAL A 67 6.64 -0.26 2.88
C VAL A 67 6.66 -1.11 4.15
N PHE A 68 6.46 -0.49 5.32
CA PHE A 68 6.41 -1.21 6.60
C PHE A 68 5.20 -2.14 6.71
N LEU A 69 4.01 -1.72 6.28
CA LEU A 69 2.84 -2.59 6.25
C LEU A 69 3.02 -3.71 5.23
N ALA A 70 3.58 -3.41 4.06
CA ALA A 70 3.87 -4.42 3.04
C ALA A 70 4.87 -5.48 3.55
N SER A 71 5.90 -5.09 4.31
CA SER A 71 6.86 -6.05 4.88
C SER A 71 6.22 -6.98 5.90
N LYS A 72 5.29 -6.47 6.73
CA LYS A 72 4.50 -7.31 7.65
C LYS A 72 3.60 -8.30 6.92
N VAL A 73 2.84 -7.82 5.94
CA VAL A 73 1.96 -8.67 5.13
C VAL A 73 2.79 -9.74 4.41
N PHE A 74 3.94 -9.39 3.85
CA PHE A 74 4.83 -10.36 3.22
C PHE A 74 5.32 -11.40 4.23
N ALA A 75 5.75 -11.01 5.43
CA ALA A 75 6.19 -11.96 6.45
C ALA A 75 5.08 -12.93 6.89
N GLU A 76 3.83 -12.45 6.99
CA GLU A 76 2.67 -13.26 7.40
C GLU A 76 2.18 -14.20 6.27
N HIS A 77 2.21 -13.72 5.02
CA HIS A 77 1.62 -14.41 3.87
C HIS A 77 2.65 -15.00 2.89
N ALA A 78 3.95 -14.98 3.20
CA ALA A 78 5.01 -15.50 2.32
C ALA A 78 4.75 -16.94 1.84
N HIS A 79 4.13 -17.76 2.68
CA HIS A 79 3.79 -19.14 2.38
C HIS A 79 2.83 -19.28 1.17
N GLU A 80 2.00 -18.28 0.89
CA GLU A 80 1.09 -18.25 -0.27
C GLU A 80 1.82 -18.11 -1.60
N TYR A 81 3.09 -17.66 -1.58
CA TYR A 81 3.92 -17.43 -2.76
C TYR A 81 4.98 -18.52 -2.98
N THR A 82 4.87 -19.65 -2.29
CA THR A 82 5.80 -20.78 -2.44
C THR A 82 5.59 -21.41 -3.81
N LEU A 83 6.57 -21.28 -4.72
CA LEU A 83 6.50 -21.87 -6.07
C LEU A 83 6.77 -23.37 -6.02
N GLU A 84 7.87 -23.78 -5.39
CA GLU A 84 8.21 -25.18 -5.12
C GLU A 84 8.95 -25.26 -3.77
N PRO A 85 8.67 -26.25 -2.91
CA PRO A 85 9.48 -26.46 -1.72
C PRO A 85 10.89 -26.88 -2.12
N ILE A 86 11.88 -26.09 -1.73
CA ILE A 86 13.29 -26.47 -1.84
C ILE A 86 13.49 -27.64 -0.88
N ALA A 87 13.60 -28.87 -1.42
CA ALA A 87 14.00 -30.03 -0.64
C ALA A 87 15.36 -29.73 -0.01
N THR A 88 15.40 -29.65 1.33
CA THR A 88 16.62 -29.42 2.11
C THR A 88 17.33 -30.74 2.37
#